data_AF-A0A7Y4Z5Z8-F1
#
_entry.id   AF-A0A7Y4Z5Z8-F1
#
_cell.length_a   1.000
_cell.length_b   1.000
_cell.length_c   1.000
_cell.angle_alpha   90.00
_cell.angle_beta   90.00
_cell.angle_gamma   90.00
#
_symmetry.space_group_name_H-M   'P 1'
#
loop_
_entity.id
_entity.type
_entity.pdbx_description
1 polymer ?
#
loop_
_entity_poly.entity_id
_entity_poly.type
_entity_poly.pdbx_seq_one_letter_code
_entity_poly.pdbx_strand_id
1 'polypeptide(L)'
;MKNKKSTYIIVSISIFVGLLHFVIGPDYQGIFKHFVRGYLIDILLPMNLYLLMQISLRKNISVNKARIIGAIITVAFGTMVEILQLYKIEFFGSTYDPWDILMYTIGVGLGIVFDLTIIDKFEKQRQKNE
;
A
#
# COMPACT_ATOMS: atom_id res chain seq x y z
N MET A 1 11.75 2.18 10.93
CA MET A 1 10.89 2.45 12.11
C MET A 1 11.62 2.11 13.39
N LYS A 2 11.37 2.86 14.46
CA LYS A 2 12.00 2.62 15.77
C LYS A 2 11.21 1.63 16.64
N ASN A 3 9.89 1.55 16.44
CA ASN A 3 9.03 0.64 17.20
C ASN A 3 8.86 -0.73 16.51
N LYS A 4 9.27 -1.82 17.19
CA LYS A 4 9.09 -3.19 16.70
C LYS A 4 7.60 -3.58 16.57
N LYS A 5 6.72 -3.09 17.46
CA LYS A 5 5.28 -3.40 17.42
C LYS A 5 4.64 -2.93 16.11
N SER A 6 4.95 -1.71 15.71
CA SER A 6 4.43 -1.12 14.47
C SER A 6 4.93 -1.87 13.23
N THR A 7 6.20 -2.32 13.24
CA THR A 7 6.75 -3.19 12.19
C THR A 7 5.97 -4.52 12.11
N TYR A 8 5.71 -5.18 13.25
CA TYR A 8 4.93 -6.42 13.25
C TYR A 8 3.53 -6.24 12.69
N ILE A 9 2.83 -5.16 13.05
CA ILE A 9 1.49 -4.85 12.53
C ILE A 9 1.52 -4.72 11.01
N ILE A 10 2.46 -3.94 10.47
CA ILE A 10 2.57 -3.75 9.02
C ILE A 10 2.88 -5.09 8.33
N VAL A 11 3.83 -5.87 8.85
CA VAL A 11 4.17 -7.19 8.28
C VAL A 11 2.96 -8.15 8.33
N SER A 12 2.19 -8.16 9.42
CA SER A 12 0.97 -8.95 9.52
C SER A 12 -0.08 -8.52 8.49
N ILE A 13 -0.24 -7.21 8.26
CA ILE A 13 -1.11 -6.69 7.20
C ILE A 13 -0.60 -7.14 5.83
N SER A 14 0.71 -7.07 5.58
CA SER A 14 1.30 -7.51 4.31
C SER A 14 1.05 -8.99 4.05
N ILE A 15 1.22 -9.85 5.05
CA ILE A 15 0.92 -11.28 4.95
C ILE A 15 -0.57 -11.49 4.69
N PHE A 16 -1.44 -10.78 5.42
CA PHE A 16 -2.88 -10.88 5.24
C PHE A 16 -3.30 -10.45 3.84
N VAL A 17 -2.81 -9.33 3.32
CA VAL A 17 -3.08 -8.86 1.95
C VAL A 17 -2.60 -9.88 0.92
N GLY A 18 -1.41 -10.47 1.12
CA GLY A 18 -0.89 -11.53 0.28
C GLY A 18 -1.79 -12.78 0.27
N LEU A 19 -2.22 -13.24 1.45
CA LEU A 19 -3.16 -14.37 1.56
C LEU A 19 -4.51 -14.05 0.93
N LEU A 20 -5.00 -12.83 1.14
CA LEU A 20 -6.26 -12.36 0.58
C LEU A 20 -6.21 -12.39 -0.95
N HIS A 21 -5.08 -12.01 -1.55
CA HIS A 21 -4.88 -12.07 -3.00
C HIS A 21 -5.03 -13.50 -3.56
N PHE A 22 -4.57 -14.53 -2.84
CA PHE A 22 -4.79 -15.93 -3.25
C PHE A 22 -6.26 -16.37 -3.15
N VAL A 23 -7.01 -15.84 -2.19
CA VAL A 23 -8.44 -16.17 -1.99
C VAL A 23 -9.34 -15.41 -2.96
N ILE A 24 -8.95 -14.20 -3.35
CA ILE A 24 -9.70 -13.25 -4.18
C ILE A 24 -9.34 -13.37 -5.67
N GLY A 25 -8.74 -14.49 -6.07
CA GLY A 25 -8.38 -14.77 -7.45
C GLY A 25 -9.56 -14.69 -8.45
N PRO A 26 -9.30 -14.96 -9.73
CA PRO A 26 -10.29 -14.83 -10.79
C PRO A 26 -11.57 -15.66 -10.56
N ASP A 27 -11.57 -16.65 -9.69
CA ASP A 27 -12.75 -17.47 -9.41
C ASP A 27 -13.60 -16.99 -8.22
N TYR A 28 -13.31 -15.81 -7.64
CA TYR A 28 -14.09 -15.28 -6.52
C TYR A 28 -15.58 -15.08 -6.88
N GLN A 29 -16.47 -15.75 -6.13
CA GLN A 29 -17.93 -15.69 -6.32
C GLN A 29 -18.70 -15.02 -5.16
N GLY A 30 -17.99 -14.37 -4.24
CA GLY A 30 -18.62 -13.72 -3.08
C GLY A 30 -19.32 -12.39 -3.40
N ILE A 31 -19.72 -11.70 -2.34
CA ILE A 31 -20.44 -10.42 -2.39
C ILE A 31 -19.52 -9.34 -3.01
N PHE A 32 -20.08 -8.41 -3.80
CA PHE A 32 -19.35 -7.35 -4.50
C PHE A 32 -18.26 -7.84 -5.47
N LYS A 33 -18.49 -8.97 -6.15
CA LYS A 33 -17.57 -9.61 -7.11
C LYS A 33 -16.85 -8.66 -8.07
N HIS A 34 -17.54 -7.67 -8.64
CA HIS A 34 -16.93 -6.69 -9.56
C HIS A 34 -15.88 -5.81 -8.87
N PHE A 35 -16.17 -5.32 -7.67
CA PHE A 35 -15.22 -4.51 -6.91
C PHE A 35 -14.03 -5.34 -6.41
N VAL A 36 -14.34 -6.54 -5.91
CA VAL A 36 -13.35 -7.45 -5.32
C VAL A 36 -12.36 -7.98 -6.37
N ARG A 37 -12.83 -8.33 -7.58
CA ARG A 37 -11.96 -8.78 -8.67
C ARG A 37 -11.27 -7.63 -9.42
N GLY A 38 -11.87 -6.45 -9.46
CA GLY A 38 -11.45 -5.36 -10.35
C GLY A 38 -10.74 -4.17 -9.70
N TYR A 39 -10.86 -3.96 -8.38
CA TYR A 39 -10.30 -2.76 -7.74
C TYR A 39 -9.68 -2.99 -6.37
N LEU A 40 -10.11 -4.04 -5.64
CA LEU A 40 -9.67 -4.26 -4.27
C LEU A 40 -8.14 -4.46 -4.18
N ILE A 41 -7.56 -5.22 -5.10
CA ILE A 41 -6.12 -5.47 -5.13
C ILE A 41 -5.36 -4.21 -5.54
N ASP A 42 -5.91 -3.41 -6.45
CA ASP A 42 -5.31 -2.16 -6.92
C ASP A 42 -5.30 -1.08 -5.83
N ILE A 43 -6.17 -1.22 -4.82
CA ILE A 43 -6.11 -0.39 -3.61
C ILE A 43 -5.14 -1.00 -2.58
N LEU A 44 -5.24 -2.31 -2.33
CA LEU A 44 -4.50 -2.97 -1.24
C LEU A 44 -2.99 -3.06 -1.52
N LEU A 45 -2.57 -3.28 -2.77
CA LEU A 45 -1.15 -3.39 -3.10
C LEU A 45 -0.39 -2.07 -2.90
N PRO A 46 -0.88 -0.91 -3.39
CA PRO A 46 -0.25 0.38 -3.12
C PRO A 46 -0.32 0.76 -1.64
N MET A 47 -1.42 0.48 -0.95
CA MET A 47 -1.49 0.66 0.51
C MET A 47 -0.37 -0.13 1.22
N ASN A 48 -0.18 -1.39 0.84
CA ASN A 48 0.81 -2.26 1.43
C ASN A 48 2.24 -1.81 1.09
N LEU A 49 2.50 -1.45 -0.17
CA LEU A 49 3.78 -0.91 -0.61
C LEU A 49 4.15 0.37 0.15
N TYR A 50 3.20 1.29 0.31
CA TYR A 50 3.38 2.49 1.12
C TYR A 50 3.81 2.17 2.56
N LEU A 51 3.10 1.25 3.23
CA LEU A 51 3.41 0.89 4.62
C LEU A 51 4.79 0.21 4.75
N LEU A 52 5.14 -0.67 3.82
CA LEU A 52 6.47 -1.29 3.76
C LEU A 52 7.58 -0.23 3.55
N MET A 53 7.33 0.76 2.68
CA MET A 53 8.24 1.89 2.51
C MET A 53 8.40 2.69 3.81
N GLN A 54 7.35 2.86 4.62
CA GLN A 54 7.47 3.50 5.93
C GLN A 54 8.40 2.73 6.88
N ILE A 55 8.39 1.39 6.86
CA ILE A 55 9.33 0.58 7.67
C ILE A 55 10.78 0.92 7.29
N SER A 56 11.07 0.93 6.00
CA SER A 56 12.41 1.14 5.44
C SER A 56 12.89 2.59 5.63
N LEU A 57 12.12 3.57 5.13
CA LEU A 57 12.52 4.99 5.09
C LEU A 57 12.67 5.60 6.49
N ARG A 58 11.82 5.23 7.45
CA ARG A 58 11.88 5.76 8.83
C ARG A 58 13.09 5.29 9.64
N LYS A 59 13.95 4.43 9.08
CA LYS A 59 15.23 4.11 9.71
C LYS A 59 16.24 5.25 9.51
N ASN A 60 16.19 5.92 8.34
CA ASN A 60 17.23 6.85 7.91
C ASN A 60 16.72 8.30 7.78
N ILE A 61 15.40 8.50 7.68
CA ILE A 61 14.80 9.81 7.37
C ILE A 61 13.72 10.16 8.41
N SER A 62 13.44 11.45 8.60
CA SER A 62 12.35 11.93 9.48
C SER A 62 10.98 11.44 9.03
N VAL A 63 10.06 11.29 10.00
CA VAL A 63 8.72 10.73 9.79
C VAL A 63 7.94 11.45 8.68
N ASN A 64 7.89 12.78 8.68
CA ASN A 64 7.13 13.53 7.67
C ASN A 64 7.73 13.37 6.26
N LYS A 65 9.07 13.38 6.15
CA LYS A 65 9.74 13.15 4.86
C LYS A 65 9.53 11.71 4.38
N ALA A 66 9.62 10.72 5.27
CA ALA A 66 9.35 9.32 4.94
C ALA A 66 7.92 9.11 4.44
N ARG A 67 6.92 9.79 5.03
CA ARG A 67 5.52 9.78 4.56
C ARG A 67 5.39 10.30 3.14
N ILE A 68 5.94 11.48 2.88
CA ILE A 68 5.86 12.13 1.56
C ILE A 68 6.59 11.30 0.50
N ILE A 69 7.83 10.89 0.78
CA ILE A 69 8.64 10.09 -0.14
C ILE A 69 7.96 8.74 -0.42
N GLY A 70 7.47 8.05 0.62
CA GLY A 70 6.77 6.78 0.47
C GLY A 70 5.52 6.90 -0.40
N ALA A 71 4.72 7.96 -0.21
CA ALA A 71 3.53 8.23 -1.01
C ALA A 71 3.89 8.51 -2.48
N ILE A 72 4.84 9.42 -2.72
CA ILE A 72 5.28 9.79 -4.06
C ILE A 72 5.83 8.58 -4.80
N ILE A 73 6.73 7.80 -4.17
CA ILE A 73 7.33 6.63 -4.82
C ILE A 73 6.26 5.60 -5.16
N THR A 74 5.31 5.35 -4.26
CA THR A 74 4.27 4.35 -4.48
C THR A 74 3.35 4.74 -5.64
N VAL A 75 2.88 5.99 -5.67
CA VAL A 75 2.04 6.49 -6.77
C VAL A 75 2.83 6.54 -8.08
N ALA A 76 4.05 7.09 -8.06
CA ALA A 76 4.87 7.21 -9.25
C ALA A 76 5.22 5.84 -9.84
N PHE A 77 5.47 4.83 -9.00
CA PHE A 77 5.68 3.47 -9.45
C PHE A 77 4.41 2.91 -10.11
N GLY A 78 3.24 3.04 -9.49
CA GLY A 78 1.98 2.62 -10.09
C GLY A 78 1.70 3.31 -11.42
N THR A 79 1.82 4.65 -11.49
CA THR A 79 1.66 5.40 -12.75
C THR A 79 2.69 4.97 -13.82
N MET A 80 3.92 4.67 -13.43
CA MET A 80 4.94 4.15 -14.36
C MET A 80 4.49 2.80 -14.94
N VAL A 81 3.94 1.90 -14.13
CA VAL A 81 3.40 0.62 -14.59
C VAL A 81 2.28 0.85 -15.61
N GLU A 82 1.33 1.74 -15.35
CA GLU A 82 0.26 2.09 -16.31
C GLU A 82 0.80 2.66 -17.62
N ILE A 83 1.81 3.55 -17.54
CA ILE A 83 2.43 4.13 -18.73
C ILE A 83 3.13 3.03 -19.55
N LEU A 84 3.79 2.07 -18.91
CA LEU A 84 4.41 0.94 -19.62
C LEU A 84 3.35 0.11 -20.36
N GLN A 85 2.21 -0.13 -19.73
CA GLN A 85 1.09 -0.84 -20.35
C GLN A 85 0.48 -0.05 -21.52
N LEU A 86 0.44 1.29 -21.44
CA LEU A 86 0.04 2.15 -22.56
C LEU A 86 0.96 1.96 -23.78
N TYR A 87 2.25 1.72 -23.56
CA TYR A 87 3.22 1.37 -24.62
C TYR A 87 3.22 -0.12 -25.00
N LYS A 88 2.23 -0.90 -24.54
CA LYS A 88 2.09 -2.36 -24.77
C LYS A 88 3.23 -3.19 -24.16
N ILE A 89 3.90 -2.67 -23.15
CA ILE A 89 4.87 -3.42 -22.36
C ILE A 89 4.10 -4.03 -21.19
N GLU A 90 3.87 -5.34 -21.25
CA GLU A 90 3.16 -6.07 -20.19
C GLU A 90 4.03 -6.17 -18.94
N PHE A 91 3.80 -5.27 -18.00
CA PHE A 91 4.49 -5.22 -16.72
C PHE A 91 3.44 -5.17 -15.61
N PHE A 92 3.38 -6.20 -14.77
CA PHE A 92 2.38 -6.41 -13.70
C PHE A 92 0.89 -6.35 -14.11
N GLY A 93 0.59 -6.25 -15.41
CA GLY A 93 -0.74 -6.24 -16.01
C GLY A 93 -0.66 -6.12 -17.53
N SER A 94 -1.80 -6.28 -18.21
CA SER A 94 -1.90 -6.33 -19.68
C SER A 94 -2.78 -5.24 -20.29
N THR A 95 -3.48 -4.45 -19.47
CA THR A 95 -4.53 -3.55 -19.93
C THR A 95 -4.42 -2.24 -19.19
N TYR A 96 -4.14 -1.16 -19.93
CA TYR A 96 -4.15 0.20 -19.41
C TYR A 96 -5.56 0.57 -18.96
N ASP A 97 -5.72 0.86 -17.66
CA ASP A 97 -6.94 1.45 -17.10
C ASP A 97 -6.58 2.72 -16.30
N PRO A 98 -6.97 3.92 -16.78
CA PRO A 98 -6.78 5.16 -16.03
C PRO A 98 -7.38 5.14 -14.60
N TRP A 99 -8.39 4.30 -14.36
CA TRP A 99 -8.97 4.14 -13.03
C TRP A 99 -8.00 3.53 -12.02
N ASP A 100 -7.00 2.78 -12.47
CA ASP A 100 -6.01 2.16 -11.59
C ASP A 100 -5.15 3.23 -10.91
N ILE A 101 -4.83 4.33 -11.60
CA ILE A 101 -4.14 5.49 -11.00
C ILE A 101 -4.94 6.06 -9.82
N LEU A 102 -6.27 6.12 -9.97
CA LEU A 102 -7.16 6.58 -8.92
C LEU A 102 -7.18 5.58 -7.75
N MET A 103 -7.24 4.26 -8.04
CA MET A 103 -7.16 3.22 -7.00
C MET A 103 -5.82 3.24 -6.26
N TYR A 104 -4.71 3.47 -6.96
CA TYR A 104 -3.39 3.61 -6.35
C TYR A 104 -3.34 4.79 -5.40
N THR A 105 -3.92 5.92 -5.81
CA THR A 105 -4.00 7.12 -4.99
C THR A 105 -4.87 6.88 -3.74
N ILE A 106 -6.00 6.20 -3.88
CA ILE A 106 -6.86 5.79 -2.75
C ILE A 106 -6.09 4.85 -1.81
N GLY A 107 -5.41 3.84 -2.33
CA GLY A 107 -4.61 2.89 -1.55
C GLY A 107 -3.53 3.58 -0.74
N VAL A 108 -2.78 4.50 -1.36
CA VAL A 108 -1.79 5.33 -0.67
C VAL A 108 -2.44 6.22 0.38
N GLY A 109 -3.58 6.83 0.07
CA GLY A 109 -4.37 7.62 1.03
C GLY A 109 -4.77 6.82 2.26
N LEU A 110 -5.27 5.60 2.08
CA LEU A 110 -5.59 4.67 3.18
C LEU A 110 -4.35 4.32 3.99
N GLY A 111 -3.21 4.08 3.32
CA GLY A 111 -1.93 3.82 3.97
C GLY A 111 -1.48 5.00 4.85
N ILE A 112 -1.63 6.23 4.37
CA ILE A 112 -1.33 7.46 5.12
C ILE A 112 -2.25 7.59 6.33
N VAL A 113 -3.57 7.38 6.15
CA VAL A 113 -4.54 7.45 7.26
C VAL A 113 -4.21 6.40 8.32
N PHE A 114 -3.90 5.17 7.91
CA PHE A 114 -3.48 4.10 8.82
C PHE A 114 -2.21 4.48 9.58
N ASP A 115 -1.22 5.04 8.89
CA ASP A 115 0.02 5.48 9.50
C ASP A 115 -0.19 6.63 10.50
N LEU A 116 -1.03 7.61 10.18
CA LEU A 116 -1.32 8.74 11.08
C LEU A 116 -2.14 8.34 12.31
N THR A 117 -3.03 7.37 12.18
CA THR A 117 -3.97 6.99 13.25
C THR A 117 -3.41 5.90 14.17
N ILE A 118 -2.86 4.84 13.58
CA ILE A 118 -2.43 3.63 14.31
C ILE A 118 -0.93 3.71 14.59
N ILE A 119 -0.12 3.88 13.55
CA ILE A 119 1.35 3.81 13.67
C ILE A 119 1.89 4.98 14.50
N ASP A 120 1.46 6.21 14.23
CA ASP A 120 1.88 7.41 14.95
C ASP A 120 1.53 7.32 16.45
N LYS A 121 0.35 6.77 16.77
CA LYS A 121 -0.09 6.53 18.15
C LYS A 121 0.83 5.55 18.86
N PHE A 122 1.21 4.45 18.22
CA PHE A 122 2.15 3.47 18.79
C PHE A 122 3.59 3.99 18.90
N GLU A 123 4.05 4.85 17.99
CA GLU A 123 5.37 5.48 18.10
C GLU A 123 5.40 6.51 19.25
N LYS A 124 4.36 7.34 19.41
CA LYS A 124 4.25 8.30 20.52
C LYS A 124 4.11 7.65 21.89
N GLN A 125 3.33 6.57 22.01
CA GLN A 125 3.21 5.82 23.27
C GLN A 125 4.55 5.27 23.77
N ARG A 126 5.43 4.86 22.84
CA ARG A 126 6.76 4.37 23.21
C ARG A 126 7.66 5.48 23.74
N GLN A 127 7.66 6.65 23.11
CA GLN A 127 8.45 7.80 23.58
C GLN A 127 8.03 8.31 24.96
N LYS A 128 6.78 8.08 25.37
CA LYS A 128 6.29 8.45 26.71
C LYS A 128 6.68 7.46 27.81
N ASN A 129 7.06 6.23 27.42
CA ASN A 129 7.41 5.13 28.33
C ASN A 129 8.93 4.87 28.39
N GLU A 130 9.73 5.63 27.63
CA GLU A 130 11.21 5.70 27.71
C GLU A 130 11.59 6.96 28.47
#